data_AF-A0A2G4YW38-F1
#
_entry.id   AF-A0A2G4YW38-F1
#
_cell.length_a   1.000
_cell.length_b   1.000
_cell.length_c   1.000
_cell.angle_alpha   90.00
_cell.angle_beta   90.00
_cell.angle_gamma   90.00
#
_symmetry.space_group_name_H-M   'P 1'
#
loop_
_entity.id
_entity.type
_entity.pdbx_description
1 polymer ?
#
loop_
_entity_poly.entity_id
_entity_poly.type
_entity_poly.pdbx_seq_one_letter_code
_entity_poly.pdbx_strand_id
1 'polypeptide(L)'
;MPKLREAEVILNQGKTVEEAARQLGVAEQTCYRWRSQYGGMKPDQARKLKDLERENVRLKRAVAELTLDHSMGALISGFIT
;
A
#
# COMPACT_ATOMS: atom_id res chain seq x y z
N MET A 1 -20.64 -3.76 -0.44
CA MET A 1 -21.06 -4.69 0.63
C MET A 1 -20.52 -4.19 1.97
N PRO A 2 -21.35 -3.53 2.81
CA PRO A 2 -20.91 -2.95 4.09
C PRO A 2 -20.28 -3.98 5.06
N LYS A 3 -20.90 -5.15 5.20
CA LYS A 3 -20.45 -6.23 6.10
C LYS A 3 -19.08 -6.82 5.77
N LEU A 4 -18.64 -6.77 4.51
CA LEU A 4 -17.30 -7.23 4.12
C LEU A 4 -16.22 -6.30 4.69
N ARG A 5 -16.45 -5.00 4.63
CA ARG A 5 -15.52 -3.99 5.15
C ARG A 5 -15.44 -4.06 6.68
N GLU A 6 -16.57 -4.27 7.35
CA GLU A 6 -16.58 -4.50 8.80
C GLU A 6 -15.85 -5.81 9.18
N ALA A 7 -16.02 -6.88 8.40
CA ALA A 7 -15.27 -8.13 8.60
C ALA A 7 -13.76 -7.92 8.46
N GLU A 8 -13.31 -7.18 7.44
CA GLU A 8 -11.89 -6.84 7.26
C GLU A 8 -11.33 -6.03 8.43
N VAL A 9 -12.09 -5.07 8.95
CA VAL A 9 -11.67 -4.29 10.13
C VAL A 9 -11.51 -5.19 11.35
N ILE A 10 -12.46 -6.09 11.61
CA ILE A 10 -12.41 -7.04 12.73
C ILE A 10 -11.20 -7.97 12.60
N LEU A 11 -10.95 -8.50 11.40
CA LEU A 11 -9.81 -9.39 11.14
C LEU A 11 -8.46 -8.66 11.23
N ASN A 12 -8.38 -7.40 10.78
CA ASN A 12 -7.17 -6.58 10.92
C ASN A 12 -6.86 -6.19 12.37
N GLN A 13 -7.84 -6.27 13.27
CA GLN A 13 -7.63 -6.15 14.72
C GLN A 13 -7.09 -7.44 15.37
N GLY A 14 -6.81 -8.48 14.59
CA GLY A 14 -6.27 -9.76 15.07
C GLY A 14 -7.31 -10.76 15.57
N LYS A 15 -8.61 -10.48 15.40
CA LYS A 15 -9.71 -11.37 15.79
C LYS A 15 -9.90 -12.52 14.81
N THR A 16 -10.50 -13.62 15.26
CA THR A 16 -10.72 -14.80 14.41
C THR A 16 -11.89 -14.62 13.44
N VAL A 17 -11.97 -15.50 12.45
CA VAL A 17 -13.09 -15.54 11.50
C VAL A 17 -14.41 -15.88 12.22
N GLU A 18 -14.40 -16.73 13.25
CA GLU A 18 -15.59 -17.03 14.04
C GLU A 18 -16.10 -15.80 14.81
N GLU A 19 -15.19 -15.01 15.38
CA GLU A 19 -15.54 -13.79 16.10
C GLU A 19 -16.16 -12.75 15.16
N ALA A 20 -15.60 -12.59 13.96
CA ALA A 20 -16.15 -11.73 12.92
C ALA A 20 -17.53 -12.21 12.46
N ALA A 21 -17.70 -13.52 12.23
CA ALA A 21 -18.98 -14.10 11.83
C ALA A 21 -20.07 -13.87 12.89
N ARG A 22 -19.73 -14.06 14.16
CA ARG A 22 -20.62 -13.82 15.30
C ARG A 22 -21.01 -12.35 15.43
N GLN A 23 -20.05 -11.43 15.32
CA GLN A 23 -20.32 -9.98 15.43
C GLN A 23 -21.18 -9.45 14.28
N LEU A 24 -21.01 -9.99 13.07
CA LEU A 24 -21.71 -9.53 11.87
C LEU A 24 -23.06 -10.23 11.63
N GLY A 25 -23.38 -11.22 12.46
CA GLY A 25 -24.58 -12.05 12.34
C GLY A 25 -24.61 -12.80 11.00
N VAL A 26 -23.47 -13.35 10.58
CA VAL A 26 -23.34 -14.13 9.33
C VAL A 26 -22.77 -15.50 9.61
N ALA A 27 -23.00 -16.46 8.71
CA ALA A 27 -22.38 -17.77 8.81
C ALA A 27 -20.87 -17.66 8.60
N GLU A 28 -20.08 -18.44 9.35
CA GLU A 28 -18.62 -18.47 9.25
C GLU A 28 -18.13 -18.80 7.83
N GLN A 29 -18.83 -19.71 7.13
CA GLN A 29 -18.61 -20.01 5.71
C GLN A 29 -18.72 -18.77 4.80
N THR A 30 -19.58 -17.81 5.15
CA THR A 30 -19.69 -16.54 4.41
C THR A 30 -18.44 -15.71 4.59
N CYS A 31 -17.90 -15.64 5.81
CA CYS A 31 -16.64 -14.95 6.09
C CYS A 31 -15.45 -15.64 5.39
N TYR A 32 -15.37 -16.97 5.37
CA TYR A 32 -14.34 -17.68 4.59
C TYR A 32 -14.45 -17.42 3.09
N ARG A 33 -15.67 -17.47 2.53
CA ARG A 33 -15.90 -17.17 1.11
C ARG A 33 -15.50 -15.74 0.77
N TRP A 34 -15.86 -14.79 1.63
CA TRP A 34 -15.45 -13.40 1.50
C TRP A 34 -13.94 -13.24 1.56
N ARG A 35 -13.28 -13.94 2.48
CA ARG A 35 -11.82 -13.95 2.57
C ARG A 35 -11.15 -14.55 1.34
N SER A 36 -11.73 -15.59 0.76
CA SER A 36 -11.22 -16.21 -0.47
C SER A 36 -11.42 -15.35 -1.70
N GLN A 37 -12.59 -14.72 -1.85
CA GLN A 37 -12.92 -13.89 -3.02
C GLN A 37 -12.37 -12.47 -2.95
N TYR A 38 -12.29 -11.90 -1.75
CA TYR A 38 -12.04 -10.48 -1.52
C TYR A 38 -10.96 -10.21 -0.45
N GLY A 39 -10.57 -11.22 0.33
CA GLY A 39 -9.58 -11.07 1.40
C GLY A 39 -8.15 -11.26 0.93
N GLY A 40 -7.29 -10.34 1.38
CA GLY A 40 -5.86 -10.34 1.07
C GLY A 40 -5.51 -9.35 -0.03
N MET A 41 -4.39 -8.64 0.15
CA MET A 41 -3.70 -7.99 -0.95
C MET A 41 -3.41 -9.10 -1.97
N LYS A 42 -4.09 -9.07 -3.12
CA LYS A 42 -3.84 -10.08 -4.17
C LYS A 42 -2.33 -10.11 -4.42
N PRO A 43 -1.71 -11.28 -4.68
CA PRO A 43 -0.28 -11.35 -4.97
C PRO A 43 0.16 -10.31 -6.05
N ASP A 44 -0.74 -9.98 -6.98
CA ASP A 44 -0.57 -8.91 -7.97
C ASP A 44 -0.49 -7.50 -7.36
N GLN A 45 -1.30 -7.19 -6.35
CA GLN A 45 -1.24 -5.91 -5.62
C GLN A 45 0.03 -5.79 -4.78
N ALA A 46 0.49 -6.89 -4.17
CA ALA A 46 1.75 -6.90 -3.43
C ALA A 46 2.96 -6.72 -4.36
N ARG A 47 2.91 -7.34 -5.55
CA ARG A 47 3.90 -7.14 -6.60
C ARG A 47 3.90 -5.68 -7.10
N LYS A 48 2.73 -5.13 -7.39
CA LYS A 48 2.57 -3.72 -7.80
C LYS A 48 3.09 -2.74 -6.75
N LEU A 49 2.88 -3.03 -5.46
CA LEU A 49 3.41 -2.20 -4.38
C LEU A 49 4.95 -2.22 -4.37
N LYS A 50 5.57 -3.40 -4.47
CA LYS A 50 7.03 -3.53 -4.57
C LYS A 50 7.61 -2.82 -5.80
N ASP A 51 6.92 -2.88 -6.93
CA ASP A 51 7.32 -2.18 -8.15
C ASP A 51 7.26 -0.66 -7.95
N LEU A 52 6.19 -0.15 -7.33
CA LEU A 52 6.04 1.27 -7.00
C LEU A 52 7.09 1.75 -5.98
N GLU A 53 7.40 0.96 -4.97
CA GLU A 53 8.45 1.27 -3.99
C GLU A 53 9.82 1.37 -4.65
N ARG A 54 10.16 0.43 -5.55
CA ARG A 54 11.41 0.49 -6.33
C ARG A 54 11.48 1.72 -7.21
N GLU A 55 10.39 2.04 -7.90
CA GLU A 55 10.35 3.23 -8.75
C GLU A 55 10.46 4.52 -7.93
N ASN A 56 9.84 4.56 -6.74
CA ASN A 56 9.95 5.71 -5.84
C ASN A 56 11.40 5.95 -5.40
N VAL A 57 12.16 4.89 -5.10
CA VAL A 57 13.59 4.99 -4.78
C VAL A 57 14.39 5.51 -5.97
N ARG A 58 14.12 4.99 -7.18
CA ARG A 58 14.78 5.44 -8.41
C ARG A 58 14.52 6.92 -8.68
N LEU A 59 13.26 7.35 -8.58
CA LEU A 59 12.85 8.73 -8.78
C LEU A 59 13.47 9.66 -7.74
N LYS A 60 13.50 9.27 -6.45
CA LYS A 60 14.16 10.07 -5.41
C LYS A 60 15.64 10.28 -5.69
N ARG A 61 16.35 9.26 -6.19
CA ARG A 61 17.76 9.39 -6.59
C ARG A 61 17.92 10.34 -7.77
N ALA A 62 17.12 10.17 -8.83
CA ALA A 62 17.17 11.04 -10.00
C ALA A 62 16.86 12.50 -9.65
N VAL A 63 15.88 12.74 -8.77
CA VAL A 63 15.56 14.10 -8.27
C VAL A 63 16.72 14.67 -7.47
N ALA A 64 17.36 13.90 -6.60
CA ALA A 64 18.52 14.36 -5.84
C ALA A 64 19.69 14.75 -6.76
N GLU A 65 19.98 13.92 -7.77
CA GLU A 65 21.03 14.18 -8.77
C GLU A 65 20.74 15.44 -9.59
N LEU A 66 19.52 15.57 -10.13
CA LEU A 66 19.11 16.78 -10.86
C LEU A 66 19.12 18.04 -10.00
N THR A 67 18.75 17.91 -8.71
CA THR A 67 18.79 19.05 -7.78
C THR A 67 20.23 19.46 -7.51
N LEU A 68 21.15 18.51 -7.36
CA LEU A 68 22.58 18.79 -7.20
C LEU A 68 23.15 19.47 -8.45
N ASP A 69 22.87 18.96 -9.65
CA ASP A 69 23.33 19.57 -10.91
C ASP A 69 22.78 20.99 -11.09
N HIS A 70 21.49 21.20 -10.78
CA HIS A 70 20.89 22.53 -10.84
C HIS A 70 21.52 23.50 -9.83
N SER A 71 21.78 23.02 -8.61
CA SER A 71 22.40 23.82 -7.55
C SER A 71 23.85 24.19 -7.90
N MET A 72 24.62 23.22 -8.42
CA MET A 72 25.99 23.42 -8.88
C MET A 72 26.05 24.38 -10.07
N GLY A 73 25.14 24.25 -11.04
CA GLY A 73 25.03 25.16 -12.17
C GLY A 73 24.71 26.60 -11.75
N ALA A 74 23.83 26.79 -10.77
CA ALA A 74 23.49 28.10 -10.24
C ALA A 74 24.66 28.77 -9.49
N LEU A 75 25.42 27.99 -8.70
CA LEU A 75 26.59 28.50 -7.98
C LEU A 75 27.72 28.90 -8.92
N ILE A 76 27.96 28.11 -9.97
CA ILE A 76 28.96 28.45 -11.00
C ILE A 76 28.55 29.73 -11.71
N SER A 77 27.29 29.86 -12.15
CA SER A 77 26.78 31.06 -12.83
C SER A 77 26.92 32.34 -11.99
N GLY A 78 26.71 32.26 -10.66
CA GLY A 78 26.87 33.39 -9.74
C GLY A 78 28.33 33.78 -9.48
N PHE A 79 29.31 32.94 -9.84
CA PHE A 79 30.74 33.23 -9.69
C PHE A 79 31.37 33.84 -10.95
N ILE A 80 30.72 33.71 -12.11
CA ILE A 80 31.20 34.24 -13.41
C ILE A 80 30.42 35.47 -13.90
N THR A 81 29.40 35.92 -13.17
CA THR A 81 28.64 37.16 -13.43
C THR A 81 29.04 38.23 -12.42
#